data_AF-R7U9A5-F1
#
_entry.id   AF-R7U9A5-F1
#
_cell.length_a   1.000
_cell.length_b   1.000
_cell.length_c   1.000
_cell.angle_alpha   90.00
_cell.angle_beta   90.00
_cell.angle_gamma   90.00
#
_symmetry.space_group_name_H-M   'P 1'
#
loop_
_entity.id
_entity.type
_entity.pdbx_description
1 polymer ?
#
loop_
_entity_poly.entity_id
_entity_poly.type
_entity_poly.pdbx_seq_one_letter_code
_entity_poly.pdbx_strand_id
1 'polypeptide(L)'
;FPFHVAGAVYTRWGRTNCTDGIHTELVYRGYAGGSHWTSTGAASDYLCLPKDPQWGNYDDAVAGDSEVWGAEYETWTFAPFSLRNADSSTLHEHNVPCAVCRAKTRASVLMVPAHKECHEGWTKEYSGYLTSGHKFHKAGFQYACMDAAPEVEAAGHRDENGALFHAVEGVCGSLPCPPYINGRELTCVVCTK
;
A
#
# COMPACT_ATOMS: atom_id res chain seq x y z
N PHE A 1 -15.26 18.69 30.26
CA PHE A 1 -14.21 18.58 29.22
C PHE A 1 -14.57 17.40 28.32
N PRO A 2 -14.78 17.58 27.01
CA PRO A 2 -14.97 16.43 26.14
C PRO A 2 -13.62 15.72 26.01
N PHE A 3 -13.56 14.45 26.42
CA PHE A 3 -12.40 13.60 26.15
C PHE A 3 -12.17 13.62 24.64
N HIS A 4 -11.08 14.26 24.20
CA HIS A 4 -10.63 14.09 22.83
C HIS A 4 -10.17 12.65 22.75
N VAL A 5 -10.98 11.81 22.11
CA VAL A 5 -10.62 10.42 21.87
C VAL A 5 -9.51 10.44 20.82
N ALA A 6 -8.26 10.34 21.30
CA ALA A 6 -7.09 10.24 20.44
C ALA A 6 -7.21 8.98 19.57
N GLY A 7 -6.86 9.11 18.30
CA GLY A 7 -6.91 8.01 17.34
C GLY A 7 -5.85 8.20 16.26
N ALA A 8 -5.43 7.11 15.63
CA ALA A 8 -4.38 7.09 14.63
C ALA A 8 -4.91 6.59 13.29
N VAL A 9 -4.44 7.20 12.22
CA VAL A 9 -4.84 6.88 10.84
C VAL A 9 -3.76 6.07 10.15
N TYR A 10 -4.15 5.04 9.43
CA TYR A 10 -3.27 4.23 8.60
C TYR A 10 -3.98 3.83 7.31
N THR A 11 -3.21 3.58 6.25
CA THR A 11 -3.73 3.03 5.00
C THR A 11 -3.48 1.53 4.97
N ARG A 12 -4.52 0.77 4.63
CA ARG A 12 -4.42 -0.65 4.32
C ARG A 12 -4.41 -0.80 2.80
N TRP A 13 -3.24 -1.08 2.25
CA TRP A 13 -3.03 -1.27 0.82
C TRP A 13 -3.50 -2.65 0.37
N GLY A 14 -4.16 -2.69 -0.79
CA GLY A 14 -4.70 -3.90 -1.41
C GLY A 14 -6.02 -4.38 -0.82
N ARG A 15 -6.73 -3.56 -0.04
CA ARG A 15 -8.01 -3.94 0.58
C ARG A 15 -8.97 -2.76 0.56
N THR A 16 -10.26 -3.01 0.40
CA THR A 16 -11.32 -1.99 0.45
C THR A 16 -11.97 -1.81 1.83
N ASN A 17 -11.49 -2.55 2.84
CA ASN A 17 -11.99 -2.49 4.21
C ASN A 17 -10.85 -2.49 5.24
N CYS A 18 -11.13 -1.96 6.43
CA CYS A 18 -10.27 -2.13 7.59
C CYS A 18 -10.38 -3.56 8.13
N THR A 19 -9.48 -3.97 9.01
CA THR A 19 -9.68 -5.21 9.74
C THR A 19 -10.89 -5.09 10.64
N ASP A 20 -11.73 -6.14 10.63
CA ASP A 20 -12.97 -6.18 11.41
C ASP A 20 -12.62 -6.13 12.89
N GLY A 21 -12.93 -5.00 13.52
CA GLY A 21 -12.68 -4.79 14.93
C GLY A 21 -13.53 -3.65 15.48
N ILE A 22 -14.05 -3.82 16.69
CA ILE A 22 -14.79 -2.76 17.40
C ILE A 22 -13.93 -1.48 17.57
N HIS A 23 -12.60 -1.64 17.53
CA HIS A 23 -11.58 -0.61 17.77
C HIS A 23 -11.07 0.10 16.51
N THR A 24 -11.50 -0.31 15.32
CA THR A 24 -11.13 0.30 14.04
C THR A 24 -12.39 0.80 13.32
N GLU A 25 -12.23 1.79 12.47
CA GLU A 25 -13.27 2.25 11.55
C GLU A 25 -12.70 2.59 10.19
N LEU A 26 -13.49 2.34 9.14
CA LEU A 26 -13.19 2.80 7.79
C LEU A 26 -13.48 4.30 7.71
N VAL A 27 -12.47 5.08 7.36
CA VAL A 27 -12.63 6.51 7.05
C VAL A 27 -13.14 6.63 5.63
N TYR A 28 -12.42 6.05 4.66
CA TYR A 28 -12.87 5.90 3.28
C TYR A 28 -12.12 4.76 2.60
N ARG A 29 -12.67 4.29 1.48
CA ARG A 29 -12.00 3.37 0.55
C ARG A 29 -11.74 4.09 -0.77
N GLY A 30 -10.73 3.64 -1.51
CA GLY A 30 -10.24 4.38 -2.65
C GLY A 30 -9.47 3.53 -3.65
N TYR A 31 -8.88 4.23 -4.61
CA TYR A 31 -7.95 3.70 -5.59
C TYR A 31 -6.53 4.06 -5.15
N ALA A 32 -5.63 3.08 -5.10
CA ALA A 32 -4.22 3.41 -4.91
C ALA A 32 -3.69 4.10 -6.17
N GLY A 33 -2.82 5.09 -5.97
CA GLY A 33 -2.21 5.84 -7.05
C GLY A 33 -0.88 6.45 -6.64
N GLY A 34 -0.23 7.13 -7.57
CA GLY A 34 1.06 7.76 -7.37
C GLY A 34 1.62 8.27 -8.69
N SER A 35 2.94 8.40 -8.79
CA SER A 35 3.60 8.88 -10.01
C SER A 35 3.78 7.76 -11.03
N HIS A 36 3.79 8.11 -12.33
CA HIS A 36 4.24 7.21 -13.40
C HIS A 36 5.70 6.79 -13.18
N TRP A 37 6.02 5.51 -13.42
CA TRP A 37 7.31 4.94 -13.03
C TRP A 37 8.55 5.53 -13.74
N THR A 38 8.39 6.15 -14.91
CA THR A 38 9.50 6.81 -15.63
C THR A 38 9.67 8.30 -15.31
N SER A 39 8.76 8.90 -14.53
CA SER A 39 8.76 10.34 -14.30
C SER A 39 9.91 10.76 -13.39
N THR A 40 10.81 11.61 -13.91
CA THR A 40 12.01 12.05 -13.17
C THR A 40 11.70 13.10 -12.10
N GLY A 41 10.63 13.88 -12.28
CA GLY A 41 10.09 14.81 -11.27
C GLY A 41 9.00 14.19 -10.39
N ALA A 42 8.87 12.85 -10.38
CA ALA A 42 7.84 12.13 -9.66
C ALA A 42 7.82 12.44 -8.16
N ALA A 43 6.62 12.57 -7.60
CA ALA A 43 6.40 12.43 -6.16
C ALA A 43 6.63 10.97 -5.75
N SER A 44 7.20 10.75 -4.56
CA SER A 44 7.52 9.40 -4.06
C SER A 44 6.36 8.66 -3.40
N ASP A 45 5.30 9.38 -3.06
CA ASP A 45 4.29 8.87 -2.14
C ASP A 45 3.21 8.09 -2.89
N TYR A 46 2.73 7.02 -2.26
CA TYR A 46 1.49 6.39 -2.68
C TYR A 46 0.31 7.15 -2.09
N LEU A 47 -0.71 7.37 -2.91
CA LEU A 47 -1.96 8.02 -2.53
C LEU A 47 -3.08 6.99 -2.46
N CYS A 48 -3.96 7.13 -1.47
CA CYS A 48 -5.25 6.47 -1.49
C CYS A 48 -6.30 7.48 -1.92
N LEU A 49 -6.65 7.48 -3.20
CA LEU A 49 -7.57 8.45 -3.81
C LEU A 49 -9.03 8.08 -3.52
N PRO A 50 -9.86 8.99 -2.98
CA PRO A 50 -11.28 8.72 -2.75
C PRO A 50 -12.01 8.32 -4.04
N LYS A 51 -13.04 7.47 -3.92
CA LYS A 51 -13.88 7.07 -5.07
C LYS A 51 -14.83 8.20 -5.53
N ASP A 52 -14.99 9.22 -4.71
CA ASP A 52 -15.86 10.39 -4.87
C ASP A 52 -15.05 11.70 -4.86
N PRO A 53 -14.22 11.95 -5.90
CA PRO A 53 -13.38 13.15 -5.95
C PRO A 53 -14.24 14.43 -5.98
N GLN A 54 -13.72 15.48 -5.34
CA GLN A 54 -14.29 16.83 -5.37
C GLN A 54 -13.36 17.75 -6.15
N TRP A 55 -13.95 18.57 -7.02
CA TRP A 55 -13.20 19.47 -7.90
C TRP A 55 -13.42 20.93 -7.48
N GLY A 56 -12.34 21.70 -7.44
CA GLY A 56 -12.35 23.15 -7.21
C GLY A 56 -12.45 23.90 -8.54
N ASN A 57 -11.52 24.84 -8.77
CA ASN A 57 -11.34 25.46 -10.09
C ASN A 57 -10.46 24.55 -10.95
N TYR A 58 -10.97 24.09 -12.08
CA TYR A 58 -10.26 23.22 -13.01
C TYR A 58 -10.47 23.65 -14.45
N ASP A 59 -9.55 23.22 -15.31
CA ASP A 59 -9.65 23.25 -16.76
C ASP A 59 -9.61 21.79 -17.25
N ASP A 60 -10.37 21.46 -18.30
CA ASP A 60 -10.45 20.11 -18.86
C ASP A 60 -9.27 19.81 -19.82
N ALA A 61 -8.33 20.75 -19.97
CA ALA A 61 -7.10 20.56 -20.73
C ALA A 61 -6.09 19.65 -20.00
N VAL A 62 -5.52 18.68 -20.72
CA VAL A 62 -4.43 17.83 -20.21
C VAL A 62 -3.09 18.54 -20.43
N ALA A 63 -2.65 19.31 -19.43
CA ALA A 63 -1.40 20.07 -19.50
C ALA A 63 -0.12 19.22 -19.29
N GLY A 64 -0.21 18.13 -18.51
CA GLY A 64 0.90 17.22 -18.27
C GLY A 64 2.00 17.75 -17.35
N ASP A 65 1.74 18.82 -16.58
CA ASP A 65 2.75 19.43 -15.69
C ASP A 65 3.14 18.52 -14.52
N SER A 66 2.15 17.93 -13.86
CA SER A 66 2.30 16.96 -12.77
C SER A 66 1.08 16.06 -12.75
N GLU A 67 1.30 14.77 -12.54
CA GLU A 67 0.29 13.74 -12.81
C GLU A 67 0.16 12.79 -11.61
N VAL A 68 -1.05 12.26 -11.43
CA VAL A 68 -1.30 11.13 -10.54
C VAL A 68 -1.90 10.01 -11.38
N TRP A 69 -1.24 8.87 -11.35
CA TRP A 69 -1.61 7.65 -12.05
C TRP A 69 -2.25 6.66 -11.07
N GLY A 70 -3.09 5.76 -11.59
CA GLY A 70 -3.54 4.58 -10.85
C GLY A 70 -2.36 3.68 -10.51
N ALA A 71 -2.57 2.74 -9.58
CA ALA A 71 -1.53 1.81 -9.17
C ALA A 71 -1.84 0.36 -9.51
N GLU A 72 -0.80 -0.38 -9.88
CA GLU A 72 -0.88 -1.76 -10.36
C GLU A 72 -0.05 -2.71 -9.48
N TYR A 73 -0.52 -3.95 -9.36
CA TYR A 73 0.29 -5.03 -8.82
C TYR A 73 1.29 -5.53 -9.86
N GLU A 74 2.57 -5.49 -9.52
CA GLU A 74 3.64 -5.99 -10.36
C GLU A 74 4.21 -7.28 -9.79
N THR A 75 3.55 -8.40 -10.12
CA THR A 75 3.82 -9.72 -9.54
C THR A 75 4.17 -10.79 -10.59
N TRP A 76 4.62 -10.38 -11.78
CA TRP A 76 4.92 -11.31 -12.89
C TRP A 76 5.90 -12.42 -12.51
N THR A 77 7.00 -12.07 -11.85
CA THR A 77 8.05 -13.02 -11.50
C THR A 77 7.72 -13.86 -10.28
N PHE A 78 7.06 -13.26 -9.30
CA PHE A 78 6.62 -13.91 -8.07
C PHE A 78 5.51 -13.11 -7.39
N ALA A 79 4.47 -13.80 -6.95
CA ALA A 79 3.36 -13.23 -6.19
C ALA A 79 3.37 -13.85 -4.77
N PRO A 80 3.89 -13.17 -3.74
CA PRO A 80 3.86 -13.68 -2.37
C PRO A 80 2.46 -13.67 -1.73
N PHE A 81 1.44 -13.24 -2.47
CA PHE A 81 0.10 -12.93 -1.99
C PHE A 81 -0.87 -14.11 -2.10
N SER A 82 -1.84 -14.16 -1.19
CA SER A 82 -2.97 -15.07 -1.26
C SER A 82 -4.03 -14.51 -2.20
N LEU A 83 -4.42 -15.29 -3.21
CA LEU A 83 -5.48 -14.93 -4.16
C LEU A 83 -6.91 -15.15 -3.62
N ARG A 84 -7.09 -15.53 -2.35
CA ARG A 84 -8.42 -15.90 -1.82
C ARG A 84 -9.46 -14.77 -1.89
N ASN A 85 -9.01 -13.53 -1.93
CA ASN A 85 -9.84 -12.33 -2.01
C ASN A 85 -9.71 -11.62 -3.36
N ALA A 86 -8.82 -12.11 -4.23
CA ALA A 86 -8.75 -11.68 -5.60
C ALA A 86 -9.77 -12.52 -6.36
N ASP A 87 -10.79 -11.88 -6.92
CA ASP A 87 -11.72 -12.53 -7.86
C ASP A 87 -11.03 -12.72 -9.23
N SER A 88 -9.82 -13.28 -9.21
CA SER A 88 -8.91 -13.43 -10.34
C SER A 88 -7.87 -14.53 -10.05
N SER A 89 -7.37 -15.16 -11.11
CA SER A 89 -6.30 -16.17 -11.02
C SER A 89 -4.91 -15.56 -10.89
N THR A 90 -4.79 -14.23 -10.99
CA THR A 90 -3.54 -13.47 -10.85
C THR A 90 -3.83 -12.07 -10.30
N LEU A 91 -2.83 -11.46 -9.67
CA LEU A 91 -2.87 -10.04 -9.32
C LEU A 91 -2.21 -9.16 -10.38
N HIS A 92 -1.30 -9.71 -11.17
CA HIS A 92 -0.47 -8.92 -12.07
C HIS A 92 -1.32 -8.04 -12.99
N GLU A 93 -0.90 -6.77 -13.15
CA GLU A 93 -1.57 -5.73 -13.94
C GLU A 93 -2.99 -5.37 -13.45
N HIS A 94 -3.42 -5.88 -12.29
CA HIS A 94 -4.68 -5.44 -11.70
C HIS A 94 -4.48 -4.18 -10.88
N ASN A 95 -5.50 -3.33 -10.92
CA ASN A 95 -5.55 -2.11 -10.13
C ASN A 95 -5.64 -2.42 -8.63
N VAL A 96 -4.90 -1.62 -7.84
CA VAL A 96 -4.73 -1.79 -6.40
C VAL A 96 -5.78 -0.98 -5.62
N PRO A 97 -6.70 -1.62 -4.89
CA PRO A 97 -7.58 -0.90 -3.96
C PRO A 97 -6.84 -0.44 -2.71
N CYS A 98 -7.42 0.53 -2.01
CA CYS A 98 -6.93 0.95 -0.69
C CYS A 98 -8.07 1.30 0.25
N ALA A 99 -7.79 1.23 1.55
CA ALA A 99 -8.70 1.65 2.61
C ALA A 99 -7.93 2.51 3.62
N VAL A 100 -8.43 3.71 3.89
CA VAL A 100 -7.94 4.54 4.99
C VAL A 100 -8.75 4.22 6.24
N CYS A 101 -8.03 3.84 7.28
CA CYS A 101 -8.55 3.30 8.51
C CYS A 101 -8.14 4.17 9.69
N ARG A 102 -9.02 4.24 10.70
CA ARG A 102 -8.73 4.91 11.96
C ARG A 102 -8.84 3.92 13.11
N ALA A 103 -7.77 3.80 13.89
CA ALA A 103 -7.82 3.15 15.19
C ALA A 103 -8.40 4.14 16.21
N LYS A 104 -9.53 3.78 16.82
CA LYS A 104 -10.37 4.72 17.58
C LYS A 104 -9.73 5.20 18.87
N THR A 105 -9.00 4.33 19.57
CA THR A 105 -8.49 4.59 20.93
C THR A 105 -6.97 4.50 21.04
N ARG A 106 -6.29 4.32 19.91
CA ARG A 106 -4.83 4.11 19.80
C ARG A 106 -4.28 5.26 18.98
N ALA A 107 -3.27 5.95 19.50
CA ALA A 107 -2.79 7.23 18.98
C ALA A 107 -1.50 7.10 18.15
N SER A 108 -0.85 5.93 18.16
CA SER A 108 0.37 5.67 17.39
C SER A 108 0.13 4.61 16.31
N VAL A 109 0.81 4.76 15.17
CA VAL A 109 0.88 3.77 14.08
C VAL A 109 2.35 3.46 13.83
N LEU A 110 2.64 2.19 13.57
CA LEU A 110 3.97 1.70 13.21
C LEU A 110 3.85 0.62 12.13
N MET A 111 4.55 0.80 11.02
CA MET A 111 4.84 -0.30 10.09
C MET A 111 6.17 -0.93 10.49
N VAL A 112 6.17 -2.23 10.76
CA VAL A 112 7.40 -3.00 11.02
C VAL A 112 7.74 -3.82 9.78
N PRO A 113 8.81 -3.48 9.04
CA PRO A 113 9.26 -4.28 7.91
C PRO A 113 9.94 -5.57 8.37
N ALA A 114 9.96 -6.57 7.49
CA ALA A 114 10.47 -7.91 7.72
C ALA A 114 9.85 -8.67 8.93
N HIS A 115 8.61 -8.33 9.31
CA HIS A 115 7.93 -8.96 10.44
C HIS A 115 6.43 -9.18 10.15
N LYS A 116 5.85 -10.25 10.72
CA LYS A 116 4.41 -10.57 10.56
C LYS A 116 3.56 -10.28 11.80
N GLU A 117 4.19 -10.09 12.95
CA GLU A 117 3.54 -9.86 14.25
C GLU A 117 3.91 -8.49 14.84
N CYS A 118 3.04 -7.89 15.65
CA CYS A 118 3.43 -6.65 16.32
C CYS A 118 4.35 -6.93 17.52
N HIS A 119 5.17 -5.95 17.88
CA HIS A 119 5.93 -6.01 19.13
C HIS A 119 4.99 -6.00 20.34
N GLU A 120 5.50 -6.41 21.50
CA GLU A 120 4.71 -6.48 22.73
C GLU A 120 4.00 -5.15 23.05
N GLY A 121 2.72 -5.24 23.39
CA GLY A 121 1.87 -4.08 23.71
C GLY A 121 1.41 -3.26 22.50
N TRP A 122 1.68 -3.70 21.27
CA TRP A 122 1.10 -3.14 20.04
C TRP A 122 0.00 -4.04 19.49
N THR A 123 -1.04 -3.45 18.93
CA THR A 123 -2.14 -4.17 18.29
C THR A 123 -1.87 -4.33 16.80
N LYS A 124 -1.99 -5.56 16.28
CA LYS A 124 -1.92 -5.80 14.84
C LYS A 124 -3.17 -5.29 14.14
N GLU A 125 -2.99 -4.41 13.17
CA GLU A 125 -4.04 -4.01 12.25
C GLU A 125 -4.08 -4.92 11.04
N TYR A 126 -2.95 -5.15 10.37
CA TYR A 126 -2.85 -6.16 9.31
C TYR A 126 -1.38 -6.52 9.04
N SER A 127 -1.15 -7.61 8.31
CA SER A 127 0.18 -8.05 7.90
C SER A 127 0.19 -8.52 6.44
N GLY A 128 1.35 -8.45 5.80
CA GLY A 128 1.57 -8.98 4.46
C GLY A 128 3.01 -8.83 4.02
N TYR A 129 3.22 -8.22 2.85
CA TYR A 129 4.54 -8.08 2.24
C TYR A 129 4.88 -6.62 1.97
N LEU A 130 6.15 -6.29 2.22
CA LEU A 130 6.68 -4.98 1.94
C LEU A 130 6.77 -4.81 0.43
N THR A 131 6.22 -3.72 -0.08
CA THR A 131 6.19 -3.37 -1.50
C THR A 131 6.78 -1.99 -1.74
N SER A 132 7.27 -1.75 -2.95
CA SER A 132 7.73 -0.45 -3.45
C SER A 132 7.81 -0.48 -4.98
N GLY A 133 8.34 0.57 -5.60
CA GLY A 133 8.62 0.59 -7.03
C GLY A 133 9.79 -0.31 -7.42
N HIS A 134 9.97 -0.51 -8.73
CA HIS A 134 11.08 -1.30 -9.25
C HIS A 134 12.40 -0.54 -9.20
N LYS A 135 13.47 -1.21 -8.79
CA LYS A 135 14.81 -0.61 -8.61
C LYS A 135 15.45 -0.01 -9.88
N PHE A 136 14.96 -0.36 -11.07
CA PHE A 136 15.46 0.16 -12.34
C PHE A 136 14.59 1.30 -12.92
N HIS A 137 13.53 1.71 -12.21
CA HIS A 137 12.63 2.78 -12.63
C HIS A 137 13.17 4.15 -12.16
N LYS A 138 12.74 5.23 -12.84
CA LYS A 138 13.24 6.58 -12.58
C LYS A 138 12.50 7.25 -11.41
N ALA A 139 11.20 6.99 -11.30
CA ALA A 139 10.41 7.45 -10.17
C ALA A 139 10.79 6.65 -8.92
N GLY A 140 11.06 7.37 -7.83
CA GLY A 140 11.16 6.76 -6.51
C GLY A 140 9.78 6.47 -5.94
N PHE A 141 9.65 5.43 -5.13
CA PHE A 141 8.43 5.13 -4.40
C PHE A 141 8.76 4.85 -2.93
N GLN A 142 7.86 5.21 -2.03
CA GLN A 142 7.96 4.83 -0.62
C GLN A 142 7.85 3.31 -0.44
N TYR A 143 8.20 2.82 0.75
CA TYR A 143 7.84 1.45 1.14
C TYR A 143 6.42 1.43 1.68
N ALA A 144 5.62 0.48 1.21
CA ALA A 144 4.25 0.25 1.68
C ALA A 144 4.09 -1.18 2.17
N CYS A 145 3.22 -1.39 3.15
CA CYS A 145 2.84 -2.74 3.55
C CYS A 145 1.58 -3.16 2.78
N MET A 146 1.72 -4.08 1.84
CA MET A 146 0.60 -4.66 1.09
C MET A 146 -0.01 -5.81 1.88
N ASP A 147 -1.34 -5.87 1.97
CA ASP A 147 -2.03 -6.95 2.68
C ASP A 147 -1.66 -8.34 2.11
N ALA A 148 -1.55 -9.35 2.97
CA ALA A 148 -1.22 -10.71 2.54
C ALA A 148 -2.26 -11.34 1.60
N ALA A 149 -3.49 -10.82 1.59
CA ALA A 149 -4.59 -11.32 0.78
C ALA A 149 -5.35 -10.17 0.13
N PRO A 150 -4.71 -9.52 -0.84
CA PRO A 150 -5.25 -8.35 -1.47
C PRO A 150 -6.51 -8.67 -2.29
N GLU A 151 -7.29 -7.64 -2.52
CA GLU A 151 -8.39 -7.56 -3.48
C GLU A 151 -7.87 -6.95 -4.79
N VAL A 152 -8.62 -7.19 -5.86
CA VAL A 152 -8.44 -6.51 -7.15
C VAL A 152 -9.66 -5.64 -7.41
N GLU A 153 -9.48 -4.46 -7.99
CA GLU A 153 -10.62 -3.68 -8.49
C GLU A 153 -11.20 -4.37 -9.74
N ALA A 154 -12.54 -4.38 -9.87
CA ALA A 154 -13.21 -5.04 -10.99
C ALA A 154 -12.90 -4.39 -12.36
N ALA A 155 -12.43 -3.15 -12.35
CA ALA A 155 -12.01 -2.40 -13.54
C ALA A 155 -10.48 -2.36 -13.61
N GLY A 156 -9.91 -2.99 -14.63
CA GLY A 156 -8.51 -2.85 -15.01
C GLY A 156 -7.66 -4.09 -14.73
N HIS A 157 -7.25 -4.71 -15.83
CA HIS A 157 -6.19 -5.73 -15.93
C HIS A 157 -5.36 -5.39 -17.18
N ARG A 158 -4.80 -4.19 -17.22
CA ARG A 158 -4.02 -3.70 -18.36
C ARG A 158 -2.75 -3.11 -17.83
N ASP A 159 -1.67 -3.35 -18.56
CA ASP A 159 -0.38 -2.70 -18.37
C ASP A 159 -0.48 -1.18 -18.68
N GLU A 160 -0.89 -0.42 -17.67
CA GLU A 160 -1.12 1.02 -17.71
C GLU A 160 0.10 1.80 -17.20
N ASN A 161 1.07 1.09 -16.61
CA ASN A 161 2.39 1.60 -16.25
C ASN A 161 2.33 2.80 -15.30
N GLY A 162 1.37 2.81 -14.37
CA GLY A 162 1.18 3.90 -13.42
C GLY A 162 2.16 3.87 -12.24
N ALA A 163 1.60 3.97 -11.04
CA ALA A 163 2.34 3.67 -9.81
C ALA A 163 2.44 2.16 -9.61
N LEU A 164 3.62 1.63 -9.29
CA LEU A 164 3.83 0.19 -9.30
C LEU A 164 4.10 -0.35 -7.90
N PHE A 165 3.54 -1.51 -7.57
CA PHE A 165 3.83 -2.26 -6.36
C PHE A 165 4.54 -3.59 -6.68
N HIS A 166 5.85 -3.59 -6.52
CA HIS A 166 6.70 -4.78 -6.55
C HIS A 166 7.00 -5.26 -5.13
N ALA A 167 7.08 -6.57 -4.92
CA ALA A 167 7.57 -7.14 -3.66
C ALA A 167 9.04 -6.74 -3.44
N VAL A 168 9.37 -6.39 -2.19
CA VAL A 168 10.72 -5.96 -1.81
C VAL A 168 11.53 -7.15 -1.32
N GLU A 169 12.69 -7.38 -1.91
CA GLU A 169 13.66 -8.37 -1.46
C GLU A 169 14.72 -7.77 -0.53
N GLY A 170 15.15 -8.54 0.47
CA GLY A 170 16.33 -8.21 1.27
C GLY A 170 17.63 -8.45 0.48
N VAL A 171 18.55 -7.49 0.47
CA VAL A 171 19.87 -7.62 -0.18
C VAL A 171 20.95 -7.66 0.89
N CYS A 172 21.69 -8.77 0.95
CA CYS A 172 22.76 -8.94 1.93
C CYS A 172 23.95 -7.99 1.65
N GLY A 173 24.68 -7.66 2.70
CA GLY A 173 25.86 -6.78 2.65
C GLY A 173 25.89 -5.93 3.90
N SER A 174 25.48 -4.66 3.78
CA SER A 174 25.21 -3.82 4.96
C SER A 174 24.00 -4.31 5.75
N LEU A 175 23.06 -5.02 5.09
CA LEU A 175 22.04 -5.81 5.78
C LEU A 175 22.66 -7.15 6.24
N PRO A 176 22.71 -7.45 7.55
CA PRO A 176 23.32 -8.67 8.05
C PRO A 176 22.58 -9.94 7.63
N CYS A 177 23.33 -10.92 7.13
CA CYS A 177 22.81 -12.22 6.74
C CYS A 177 23.71 -13.32 7.34
N PRO A 178 23.29 -14.02 8.41
CA PRO A 178 22.00 -13.95 9.12
C PRO A 178 21.80 -12.67 9.98
N PRO A 179 20.55 -12.33 10.41
CA PRO A 179 19.33 -13.15 10.33
C PRO A 179 18.53 -13.00 9.03
N TYR A 180 18.86 -12.04 8.16
CA TYR A 180 18.23 -11.92 6.85
C TYR A 180 18.79 -12.96 5.88
N ILE A 181 18.08 -13.17 4.77
CA ILE A 181 18.45 -14.10 3.70
C ILE A 181 18.40 -13.33 2.39
N ASN A 182 19.47 -13.43 1.60
CA ASN A 182 19.60 -12.72 0.34
C ASN A 182 18.47 -13.08 -0.63
N GLY A 183 17.86 -12.07 -1.24
CA GLY A 183 16.82 -12.25 -2.25
C GLY A 183 15.47 -12.72 -1.70
N ARG A 184 15.27 -12.73 -0.38
CA ARG A 184 13.98 -13.12 0.21
C ARG A 184 13.05 -11.93 0.34
N GLU A 185 11.80 -12.11 -0.06
CA GLU A 185 10.75 -11.10 0.05
C GLU A 185 10.50 -10.76 1.52
N LEU A 186 10.51 -9.47 1.82
CA LEU A 186 10.32 -8.96 3.15
C LEU A 186 8.83 -8.89 3.46
N THR A 187 8.46 -9.49 4.59
CA THR A 187 7.10 -9.35 5.13
C THR A 187 6.92 -7.99 5.79
N CYS A 188 5.71 -7.64 6.18
CA CYS A 188 5.45 -6.43 6.93
C CYS A 188 4.21 -6.58 7.80
N VAL A 189 4.11 -5.73 8.81
CA VAL A 189 2.94 -5.63 9.67
C VAL A 189 2.69 -4.16 10.02
N VAL A 190 1.43 -3.75 9.99
CA VAL A 190 1.00 -2.44 10.48
C VAL A 190 0.35 -2.63 11.85
N CYS A 191 0.84 -1.85 12.80
CA CYS A 191 0.54 -1.94 14.21
C CYS A 191 0.08 -0.60 14.75
N THR A 192 -0.76 -0.62 15.79
CA THR A 192 -1.18 0.59 16.50
C THR A 192 -1.08 0.45 18.02
N LYS A 193 -1.00 1.58 18.72
CA LYS A 193 -0.93 1.64 20.19
C LYS A 193 -1.62 2.87 20.77
#